data_AF-A0A2N2XR99-F1
#
_entry.id   AF-A0A2N2XR99-F1
#
_cell.length_a   1.000
_cell.length_b   1.000
_cell.length_c   1.000
_cell.angle_alpha   90.00
_cell.angle_beta   90.00
_cell.angle_gamma   90.00
#
_symmetry.space_group_name_H-M   'P 1'
#
loop_
_entity.id
_entity.type
_entity.pdbx_description
1 polymer ?
#
loop_
_entity_poly.entity_id
_entity_poly.type
_entity_poly.pdbx_seq_one_letter_code
_entity_poly.pdbx_strand_id
1 'polypeptide(L)'
;MKKVVLFHLLPVLFCIAGLLFFYHDLNSIFFKKTSPKEIDKSLSLIGNFTTHPEYEDLFLTTGDSSEKIWMLGSSELGVNTDATPYNFINNNFKTRLTAVGHAGNQSLSIYSMLLANVSKLRNAPIIILVSPGWFNSKSAAGTSAQIFLEFNSTPFLDNIVFNDSDKAFRQYEAKRVSELFDELSNPSLALKAMYFENYSERNVIS
;
A
#
# COMPACT_ATOMS: atom_id res chain seq x y z
N MET A 1 -56.52 -33.02 25.32
CA MET A 1 -55.22 -33.31 24.66
C MET A 1 -55.25 -33.18 23.15
N LYS A 2 -56.20 -33.79 22.41
CA LYS A 2 -56.24 -33.72 20.92
C LYS A 2 -56.29 -32.31 20.32
N LYS A 3 -57.00 -31.37 20.95
CA LYS A 3 -57.10 -29.97 20.46
C LYS A 3 -55.79 -29.19 20.61
N VAL A 4 -55.06 -29.35 21.72
CA VAL A 4 -53.77 -28.66 21.94
C VAL A 4 -52.72 -29.13 20.93
N VAL A 5 -52.69 -30.43 20.63
CA VAL A 5 -51.80 -30.99 19.61
C VAL A 5 -52.16 -30.46 18.22
N LEU A 6 -53.44 -30.45 17.85
CA LEU A 6 -53.85 -30.00 16.52
C LEU A 6 -53.66 -28.48 16.31
N PHE A 7 -53.93 -27.66 17.32
CA PHE A 7 -53.89 -26.20 17.18
C PHE A 7 -52.53 -25.57 17.47
N HIS A 8 -51.60 -26.29 18.11
CA HIS A 8 -50.28 -25.72 18.45
C HIS A 8 -49.10 -26.54 17.89
N LEU A 9 -49.16 -27.87 17.90
CA LEU A 9 -48.07 -28.68 17.34
C LEU A 9 -48.12 -28.74 15.80
N LEU A 10 -49.32 -28.76 15.20
CA LEU A 10 -49.45 -28.82 13.74
C LEU A 10 -48.93 -27.55 13.04
N PRO A 11 -49.24 -26.31 13.48
CA PRO A 11 -48.69 -25.10 12.87
C PRO A 11 -47.17 -25.01 13.06
N VAL A 12 -46.66 -25.41 14.23
CA VAL A 12 -45.22 -25.43 14.51
C VAL A 12 -44.50 -26.41 13.59
N LEU A 13 -45.07 -27.60 13.37
CA LEU A 13 -44.54 -28.56 12.39
C LEU A 13 -44.54 -28.01 10.97
N PHE A 14 -45.59 -27.30 10.56
CA PHE A 14 -45.63 -26.63 9.26
C PHE A 14 -44.59 -25.51 9.14
N CYS A 15 -44.37 -24.72 10.20
CA CYS A 15 -43.32 -23.70 10.22
C CYS A 15 -41.92 -24.32 10.14
N ILE A 16 -41.67 -25.40 10.87
CA ILE A 16 -40.37 -26.11 10.83
C ILE A 16 -40.16 -26.74 9.45
N ALA A 17 -41.18 -27.41 8.89
CA ALA A 17 -41.09 -27.99 7.56
C ALA A 17 -40.87 -26.92 6.48
N GLY A 18 -41.55 -25.78 6.59
CA GLY A 18 -41.32 -24.62 5.71
C GLY A 18 -39.90 -24.07 5.85
N LEU A 19 -39.41 -23.89 7.08
CA LEU A 19 -38.04 -23.45 7.33
C LEU A 19 -36.99 -24.41 6.75
N LEU A 20 -37.21 -25.72 6.86
CA LEU A 20 -36.32 -26.73 6.28
C LEU A 20 -36.38 -26.76 4.75
N PHE A 21 -37.58 -26.63 4.17
CA PHE A 21 -37.77 -26.61 2.72
C PHE A 21 -37.15 -25.37 2.07
N PHE A 22 -37.36 -24.21 2.69
CA PHE A 22 -36.81 -22.93 2.24
C PHE A 22 -35.43 -22.64 2.84
N TYR A 23 -34.83 -23.55 3.59
CA TYR A 23 -33.55 -23.31 4.29
C TYR A 23 -32.48 -22.86 3.31
N HIS A 24 -32.36 -23.56 2.18
CA HIS A 24 -31.35 -23.25 1.17
C HIS A 24 -31.58 -21.87 0.51
N ASP A 25 -32.84 -21.57 0.17
CA ASP A 25 -33.21 -20.30 -0.47
C ASP A 25 -33.08 -19.11 0.49
N LEU A 26 -33.58 -19.25 1.72
CA LEU A 26 -33.42 -18.26 2.78
C LEU A 26 -31.95 -18.02 3.11
N ASN A 27 -31.14 -19.08 3.17
CA ASN A 27 -29.71 -18.94 3.41
C ASN A 27 -29.02 -18.22 2.23
N SER A 28 -29.46 -18.45 0.98
CA SER A 28 -28.93 -17.73 -0.19
C SER A 28 -29.31 -16.24 -0.23
N ILE A 29 -30.51 -15.89 0.25
CA ILE A 29 -31.05 -14.52 0.26
C ILE A 29 -30.45 -13.71 1.41
N PHE A 30 -30.43 -14.27 2.63
CA PHE A 30 -29.99 -13.59 3.84
C PHE A 30 -28.49 -13.73 4.09
N PHE A 31 -27.89 -14.84 3.69
CA PHE A 31 -26.46 -15.13 3.86
C PHE A 31 -25.82 -15.41 2.51
N LYS A 32 -25.99 -14.45 1.58
CA LYS A 32 -25.23 -14.41 0.34
C LYS A 32 -23.75 -14.57 0.71
N LYS A 33 -23.19 -15.75 0.43
CA LYS A 33 -21.76 -15.98 0.56
C LYS A 33 -21.13 -14.94 -0.34
N THR A 34 -20.54 -13.90 0.23
CA THR A 34 -19.79 -12.93 -0.55
C THR A 34 -18.66 -13.74 -1.16
N SER A 35 -18.83 -14.09 -2.44
CA SER A 35 -17.69 -14.46 -3.28
C SER A 35 -16.66 -13.37 -3.03
N PRO A 36 -15.41 -13.69 -2.65
CA PRO A 36 -14.37 -12.69 -2.68
C PRO A 36 -14.48 -12.07 -4.07
N LYS A 37 -14.64 -10.74 -4.14
CA LYS A 37 -14.56 -10.00 -5.41
C LYS A 37 -13.35 -10.57 -6.15
N GLU A 38 -13.55 -10.97 -7.41
CA GLU A 38 -12.46 -11.41 -8.29
C GLU A 38 -11.30 -10.45 -8.07
N ILE A 39 -10.20 -11.01 -7.55
CA ILE A 39 -9.03 -10.24 -7.19
C ILE A 39 -8.49 -9.75 -8.51
N ASP A 40 -8.42 -8.43 -8.70
CA ASP A 40 -7.54 -7.90 -9.70
C ASP A 40 -6.11 -8.26 -9.27
N LYS A 41 -5.61 -9.39 -9.78
CA LYS A 41 -4.29 -9.93 -9.45
C LYS A 41 -3.19 -8.90 -9.74
N SER A 42 -3.46 -7.93 -10.62
CA SER A 42 -2.55 -6.80 -10.89
C SER A 42 -2.24 -5.98 -9.64
N LEU A 43 -3.13 -5.98 -8.65
CA LEU A 43 -3.01 -5.13 -7.48
C LEU A 43 -2.27 -5.77 -6.29
N SER A 44 -1.70 -6.98 -6.50
CA SER A 44 -0.94 -7.67 -5.45
C SER A 44 0.53 -7.22 -5.39
N LEU A 45 1.11 -6.83 -6.54
CA LEU A 45 2.47 -6.31 -6.63
C LEU A 45 2.52 -5.13 -7.61
N ILE A 46 2.92 -3.97 -7.11
CA ILE A 46 3.20 -2.78 -7.89
C ILE A 46 4.71 -2.70 -8.10
N GLY A 47 5.11 -2.87 -9.35
CA GLY A 47 6.51 -2.78 -9.74
C GLY A 47 7.02 -1.35 -9.57
N ASN A 48 6.34 -0.35 -10.12
CA ASN A 48 6.66 1.07 -10.00
C ASN A 48 5.40 1.92 -10.22
N PHE A 49 5.46 3.23 -9.95
CA PHE A 49 4.33 4.13 -10.19
C PHE A 49 4.39 4.81 -11.56
N THR A 50 5.56 4.89 -12.20
CA THR A 50 5.69 5.51 -13.53
C THR A 50 4.89 4.79 -14.61
N THR A 51 4.83 3.46 -14.56
CA THR A 51 4.10 2.64 -15.56
C THR A 51 2.61 2.56 -15.28
N HIS A 52 2.20 2.74 -14.03
CA HIS A 52 0.81 2.64 -13.59
C HIS A 52 0.49 3.75 -12.55
N PRO A 53 0.36 5.01 -13.00
CA PRO A 53 0.10 6.15 -12.12
C PRO A 53 -1.20 6.01 -11.31
N GLU A 54 -2.17 5.23 -11.78
CA GLU A 54 -3.40 4.93 -11.05
C GLU A 54 -3.16 4.21 -9.71
N TYR A 55 -2.07 3.45 -9.60
CA TYR A 55 -1.70 2.81 -8.34
C TYR A 55 -1.06 3.78 -7.35
N GLU A 56 -0.51 4.89 -7.86
CA GLU A 56 -0.03 6.00 -7.05
C GLU A 56 -1.21 6.69 -6.37
N ASP A 57 -2.25 7.04 -7.13
CA ASP A 57 -3.48 7.59 -6.57
C ASP A 57 -4.09 6.66 -5.53
N LEU A 58 -4.07 5.34 -5.78
CA LEU A 58 -4.53 4.38 -4.81
C LEU A 58 -3.64 4.34 -3.54
N PHE A 59 -2.33 4.41 -3.69
CA PHE A 59 -1.39 4.50 -2.57
C PHE A 59 -1.63 5.76 -1.75
N LEU A 60 -1.88 6.91 -2.41
CA LEU A 60 -2.21 8.18 -1.78
C LEU A 60 -3.57 8.15 -1.10
N THR A 61 -4.59 7.58 -1.72
CA THR A 61 -5.99 7.73 -1.28
C THR A 61 -6.45 6.64 -0.32
N THR A 62 -5.70 5.54 -0.18
CA THR A 62 -6.04 4.48 0.77
C THR A 62 -6.01 5.05 2.19
N GLY A 63 -7.16 5.00 2.88
CA GLY A 63 -7.29 5.48 4.26
C GLY A 63 -6.59 4.58 5.28
N ASP A 64 -6.63 5.00 6.54
CA ASP A 64 -6.09 4.32 7.73
C ASP A 64 -6.83 3.01 8.11
N SER A 65 -7.60 2.43 7.18
CA SER A 65 -8.37 1.22 7.43
C SER A 65 -7.43 0.01 7.57
N SER A 66 -7.70 -0.84 8.56
CA SER A 66 -6.99 -2.11 8.78
C SER A 66 -7.26 -3.18 7.71
N GLU A 67 -8.09 -2.88 6.71
CA GLU A 67 -8.48 -3.83 5.66
C GLU A 67 -7.44 -3.96 4.54
N LYS A 68 -6.49 -3.02 4.42
CA LYS A 68 -5.43 -3.04 3.41
C LYS A 68 -4.06 -2.76 4.01
N ILE A 69 -3.16 -3.71 3.85
CA ILE A 69 -1.76 -3.68 4.26
C ILE A 69 -0.89 -3.29 3.06
N TRP A 70 0.03 -2.36 3.28
CA TRP A 70 1.06 -2.01 2.30
C TRP A 70 2.38 -2.68 2.68
N MET A 71 2.99 -3.40 1.75
CA MET A 71 4.31 -4.02 1.94
C MET A 71 5.33 -3.37 1.01
N LEU A 72 6.33 -2.71 1.57
CA LEU A 72 7.37 -2.00 0.83
C LEU A 72 8.67 -2.81 0.88
N GLY A 73 9.33 -2.99 -0.25
CA GLY A 73 10.55 -3.79 -0.33
C GLY A 73 11.25 -3.68 -1.69
N SER A 74 12.18 -4.60 -1.98
CA SER A 74 12.97 -4.59 -3.20
C SER A 74 12.81 -5.88 -4.02
N SER A 75 13.92 -6.50 -4.44
CA SER A 75 13.93 -7.71 -5.26
C SER A 75 13.33 -8.93 -4.57
N GLU A 76 13.25 -8.93 -3.23
CA GLU A 76 12.61 -9.97 -2.43
C GLU A 76 11.12 -10.13 -2.79
N LEU A 77 10.49 -9.06 -3.28
CA LEU A 77 9.09 -9.06 -3.71
C LEU A 77 8.86 -9.72 -5.07
N GLY A 78 9.91 -9.93 -5.87
CA GLY A 78 9.79 -10.49 -7.22
C GLY A 78 9.49 -12.00 -7.27
N VAL A 79 9.54 -12.70 -6.13
CA VAL A 79 9.24 -14.12 -6.05
C VAL A 79 7.73 -14.32 -6.11
N ASN A 80 7.22 -14.88 -7.21
CA ASN A 80 5.80 -15.08 -7.42
C ASN A 80 5.40 -16.56 -7.24
N THR A 81 5.02 -16.93 -6.02
CA THR A 81 4.52 -18.26 -5.66
C THR A 81 3.25 -18.13 -4.83
N ASP A 82 2.47 -19.21 -4.66
CA ASP A 82 1.29 -19.18 -3.80
C ASP A 82 1.62 -18.85 -2.33
N ALA A 83 2.85 -19.14 -1.90
CA ALA A 83 3.36 -18.83 -0.56
C ALA A 83 3.85 -17.38 -0.41
N THR A 84 3.97 -16.63 -1.51
CA THR A 84 4.38 -15.23 -1.45
C THR A 84 3.35 -14.43 -0.63
N PRO A 85 3.76 -13.57 0.33
CA PRO A 85 2.82 -12.98 1.29
C PRO A 85 1.60 -12.30 0.66
N TYR A 86 1.77 -11.52 -0.41
CA TYR A 86 0.64 -10.88 -1.09
C TYR A 86 -0.29 -11.89 -1.77
N ASN A 87 0.21 -13.00 -2.29
CA ASN A 87 -0.62 -14.06 -2.87
C ASN A 87 -1.35 -14.84 -1.77
N PHE A 88 -0.61 -15.29 -0.75
CA PHE A 88 -1.14 -16.09 0.34
C PHE A 88 -2.22 -15.32 1.12
N ILE A 89 -1.94 -14.06 1.51
CA ILE A 89 -2.88 -13.27 2.29
C ILE A 89 -4.14 -12.97 1.47
N ASN A 90 -3.98 -12.52 0.22
CA ASN A 90 -5.12 -12.15 -0.62
C ASN A 90 -6.02 -13.36 -0.96
N ASN A 91 -5.47 -14.57 -1.03
CA ASN A 91 -6.25 -15.77 -1.33
C ASN A 91 -6.97 -16.36 -0.11
N ASN A 92 -6.48 -16.10 1.11
CA ASN A 92 -6.95 -16.79 2.31
C ASN A 92 -7.66 -15.89 3.34
N PHE A 93 -7.49 -14.57 3.26
CA PHE A 93 -8.02 -13.63 4.25
C PHE A 93 -8.82 -12.49 3.61
N LYS A 94 -9.65 -11.83 4.44
CA LYS A 94 -10.40 -10.64 4.02
C LYS A 94 -9.49 -9.41 3.90
N THR A 95 -8.49 -9.31 4.78
CA THR A 95 -7.44 -8.29 4.71
C THR A 95 -6.67 -8.45 3.41
N ARG A 96 -6.41 -7.33 2.75
CA ARG A 96 -5.66 -7.27 1.49
C ARG A 96 -4.24 -6.84 1.75
N LEU A 97 -3.30 -7.39 1.00
CA LEU A 97 -1.90 -6.99 1.01
C LEU A 97 -1.47 -6.62 -0.40
N THR A 98 -0.99 -5.40 -0.55
CA THR A 98 -0.38 -4.91 -1.79
C THR A 98 1.09 -4.65 -1.53
N ALA A 99 1.95 -5.34 -2.29
CA ALA A 99 3.38 -5.11 -2.28
C ALA A 99 3.75 -3.99 -3.27
N VAL A 100 4.74 -3.16 -2.92
CA VAL A 100 5.30 -2.11 -3.76
C VAL A 100 6.81 -2.24 -3.76
N GLY A 101 7.39 -2.46 -4.93
CA GLY A 101 8.84 -2.50 -5.08
C GLY A 101 9.35 -3.49 -6.11
N HIS A 102 10.59 -3.23 -6.53
CA HIS A 102 11.43 -4.16 -7.28
C HIS A 102 12.92 -3.89 -6.95
N ALA A 103 13.84 -4.55 -7.65
CA ALA A 103 15.27 -4.43 -7.42
C ALA A 103 15.76 -2.96 -7.40
N GLY A 104 16.39 -2.54 -6.30
CA GLY A 104 16.89 -1.18 -6.12
C GLY A 104 15.95 -0.24 -5.36
N ASN A 105 14.68 -0.63 -5.13
CA ASN A 105 13.78 0.11 -4.23
C ASN A 105 14.25 -0.04 -2.78
N GLN A 106 15.01 0.94 -2.30
CA GLN A 106 15.67 0.92 -0.99
C GLN A 106 15.19 2.06 -0.10
N SER A 107 15.90 2.32 0.99
CA SER A 107 15.47 3.20 2.08
C SER A 107 15.10 4.62 1.64
N LEU A 108 15.84 5.26 0.72
CA LEU A 108 15.51 6.64 0.30
C LEU A 108 14.19 6.69 -0.47
N SER A 109 14.01 5.79 -1.44
CA SER A 109 12.74 5.69 -2.19
C SER A 109 11.56 5.41 -1.25
N ILE A 110 11.70 4.41 -0.37
CA ILE A 110 10.66 4.03 0.60
C ILE A 110 10.35 5.18 1.55
N TYR A 111 11.39 5.87 2.02
CA TYR A 111 11.25 7.03 2.90
C TYR A 111 10.44 8.16 2.25
N SER A 112 10.74 8.51 0.99
CA SER A 112 10.00 9.55 0.26
C SER A 112 8.53 9.17 0.04
N MET A 113 8.23 7.92 -0.34
CA MET A 113 6.84 7.43 -0.45
C MET A 113 6.06 7.59 0.87
N LEU A 114 6.70 7.30 2.00
CA LEU A 114 6.10 7.45 3.33
C LEU A 114 5.93 8.92 3.72
N LEU A 115 6.94 9.75 3.45
CA LEU A 115 6.94 11.18 3.77
C LEU A 115 5.81 11.92 3.03
N ALA A 116 5.60 11.59 1.75
CA ALA A 116 4.47 12.10 0.98
C ALA A 116 3.10 11.73 1.59
N ASN A 117 3.04 10.71 2.45
CA ASN A 117 1.80 10.20 3.05
C ASN A 117 1.75 10.37 4.57
N VAL A 118 2.60 11.22 5.16
CA VAL A 118 2.79 11.31 6.63
C VAL A 118 1.49 11.47 7.42
N SER A 119 0.54 12.27 6.91
CA SER A 119 -0.76 12.51 7.55
C SER A 119 -1.66 11.27 7.64
N LYS A 120 -1.40 10.26 6.80
CA LYS A 120 -2.16 9.01 6.68
C LYS A 120 -1.46 7.83 7.34
N LEU A 121 -0.18 7.97 7.74
CA LEU A 121 0.58 6.89 8.38
C LEU A 121 0.08 6.56 9.78
N ARG A 122 -0.70 7.45 10.41
CA ARG A 122 -1.22 7.22 11.76
C ARG A 122 -2.17 6.00 11.74
N ASN A 123 -1.72 4.91 12.37
CA ASN A 123 -2.39 3.61 12.40
C ASN A 123 -2.44 2.84 11.06
N ALA A 124 -1.75 3.30 10.02
CA ALA A 124 -1.69 2.58 8.76
C ALA A 124 -0.91 1.26 8.93
N PRO A 125 -1.46 0.12 8.49
CA PRO A 125 -0.76 -1.15 8.56
C PRO A 125 0.28 -1.24 7.41
N ILE A 126 1.53 -0.94 7.75
CA ILE A 126 2.66 -0.93 6.80
C ILE A 126 3.71 -1.95 7.23
N ILE A 127 4.18 -2.73 6.26
CA ILE A 127 5.29 -3.67 6.40
C ILE A 127 6.43 -3.12 5.54
N ILE A 128 7.62 -3.00 6.11
CA ILE A 128 8.83 -2.64 5.38
C ILE A 128 9.80 -3.81 5.48
N LEU A 129 10.14 -4.40 4.34
CA LEU A 129 11.18 -5.41 4.24
C LEU A 129 12.53 -4.69 4.15
N VAL A 130 13.40 -4.89 5.14
CA VAL A 130 14.73 -4.25 5.17
C VAL A 130 15.80 -5.31 4.90
N SER A 131 16.47 -5.19 3.76
CA SER A 131 17.50 -6.14 3.34
C SER A 131 18.89 -5.70 3.82
N PRO A 132 19.66 -6.56 4.50
CA PRO A 132 21.05 -6.24 4.85
C PRO A 132 21.92 -5.87 3.64
N GLY A 133 21.59 -6.40 2.46
CA GLY A 133 22.29 -6.11 1.21
C GLY A 133 22.20 -4.66 0.75
N TRP A 134 21.27 -3.86 1.27
CA TRP A 134 21.18 -2.43 0.97
C TRP A 134 22.29 -1.61 1.65
N PHE A 135 22.90 -2.14 2.70
CA PHE A 135 23.89 -1.44 3.52
C PHE A 135 25.32 -1.96 3.32
N ASN A 136 25.48 -3.05 2.56
CA ASN A 136 26.76 -3.69 2.31
C ASN A 136 26.99 -3.86 0.79
N SER A 137 28.23 -3.76 0.31
CA SER A 137 28.67 -4.02 -1.08
C SER A 137 28.23 -2.98 -2.15
N LYS A 138 28.13 -3.35 -3.43
CA LYS A 138 27.83 -2.47 -4.59
C LYS A 138 26.50 -1.71 -4.47
N SER A 139 25.56 -2.22 -3.67
CA SER A 139 24.26 -1.61 -3.41
C SER A 139 24.27 -0.59 -2.26
N ALA A 140 25.39 -0.47 -1.53
CA ALA A 140 25.54 0.45 -0.40
C ALA A 140 25.51 1.94 -0.80
N ALA A 141 25.58 2.24 -2.10
CA ALA A 141 25.36 3.58 -2.63
C ALA A 141 23.91 4.08 -2.40
N GLY A 142 22.99 3.17 -2.05
CA GLY A 142 21.60 3.48 -1.79
C GLY A 142 20.72 3.38 -3.05
N THR A 143 19.54 3.99 -2.98
CA THR A 143 18.65 4.15 -4.13
C THR A 143 19.31 5.03 -5.18
N SER A 144 19.42 4.55 -6.43
CA SER A 144 19.90 5.36 -7.55
C SER A 144 18.85 6.39 -7.99
N ALA A 145 19.27 7.46 -8.67
CA ALA A 145 18.36 8.49 -9.17
C ALA A 145 17.25 7.92 -10.08
N GLN A 146 17.59 6.97 -10.96
CA GLN A 146 16.62 6.30 -11.82
C GLN A 146 15.55 5.58 -11.00
N ILE A 147 15.96 4.72 -10.05
CA ILE A 147 15.00 3.96 -9.24
C ILE A 147 14.19 4.90 -8.34
N PHE A 148 14.81 5.95 -7.81
CA PHE A 148 14.11 6.95 -7.02
C PHE A 148 12.92 7.54 -7.80
N LEU A 149 13.12 7.93 -9.06
CA LEU A 149 12.05 8.49 -9.90
C LEU A 149 10.97 7.49 -10.32
N GLU A 150 11.27 6.18 -10.30
CA GLU A 150 10.27 5.14 -10.61
C GLU A 150 9.17 5.04 -9.53
N PHE A 151 9.50 5.41 -8.29
CA PHE A 151 8.60 5.32 -7.13
C PHE A 151 8.24 6.69 -6.53
N ASN A 152 8.97 7.74 -6.86
CA ASN A 152 8.77 9.07 -6.30
C ASN A 152 8.46 10.03 -7.44
N SER A 153 7.21 9.93 -7.87
CA SER A 153 6.62 10.77 -8.91
C SER A 153 6.58 12.25 -8.51
N THR A 154 6.30 13.11 -9.48
CA THR A 154 6.09 14.54 -9.20
C THR A 154 4.99 14.78 -8.16
N PRO A 155 3.81 14.12 -8.19
CA PRO A 155 2.81 14.32 -7.14
C PRO A 155 3.27 13.94 -5.73
N PHE A 156 4.05 12.87 -5.54
CA PHE A 156 4.65 12.56 -4.23
C PHE A 156 5.58 13.68 -3.76
N LEU A 157 6.46 14.13 -4.64
CA LEU A 157 7.45 15.15 -4.34
C LEU A 157 6.79 16.51 -4.07
N ASP A 158 5.78 16.88 -4.85
CA ASP A 158 4.96 18.08 -4.64
C ASP A 158 4.26 18.00 -3.28
N ASN A 159 3.69 16.85 -2.92
CA ASN A 159 3.05 16.63 -1.64
C ASN A 159 4.05 16.80 -0.48
N ILE A 160 5.30 16.32 -0.63
CA ILE A 160 6.36 16.56 0.37
C ILE A 160 6.66 18.05 0.54
N VAL A 161 6.82 18.80 -0.56
CA VAL A 161 7.20 20.22 -0.55
C VAL A 161 6.06 21.12 -0.04
N PHE A 162 4.82 20.85 -0.46
CA PHE A 162 3.70 21.78 -0.28
C PHE A 162 2.79 21.43 0.90
N ASN A 163 2.85 20.22 1.45
CA ASN A 163 2.07 19.86 2.65
C ASN A 163 2.90 19.88 3.93
N ASP A 164 2.20 19.89 5.06
CA ASP A 164 2.74 20.05 6.41
C ASP A 164 3.41 18.75 6.92
N SER A 165 4.49 18.37 6.26
CA SER A 165 5.42 17.34 6.71
C SER A 165 6.41 17.92 7.73
N ASP A 166 6.95 17.07 8.60
CA ASP A 166 7.92 17.51 9.61
C ASP A 166 9.15 18.13 8.93
N LYS A 167 9.57 19.30 9.42
CA LYS A 167 10.70 20.05 8.84
C LYS A 167 11.98 19.22 8.80
N ALA A 168 12.29 18.45 9.85
CA ALA A 168 13.52 17.67 9.91
C ALA A 168 13.52 16.55 8.84
N PHE A 169 12.36 15.92 8.62
CA PHE A 169 12.21 14.90 7.59
C PHE A 169 12.31 15.50 6.17
N ARG A 170 11.70 16.66 5.93
CA ARG A 170 11.87 17.39 4.65
C ARG A 170 13.32 17.79 4.39
N GLN A 171 14.02 18.30 5.40
CA GLN A 171 15.42 18.70 5.25
C GLN A 171 16.32 17.50 4.90
N TYR A 172 16.09 16.35 5.52
CA TYR A 172 16.80 15.13 5.16
C TYR A 172 16.51 14.70 3.72
N GLU A 173 15.24 14.75 3.28
CA GLU A 173 14.85 14.48 1.90
C GLU A 173 15.55 15.42 0.93
N ALA A 174 15.46 16.73 1.18
CA ALA A 174 16.07 17.76 0.35
C ALA A 174 17.59 17.59 0.22
N LYS A 175 18.27 17.25 1.32
CA LYS A 175 19.68 16.91 1.30
C LYS A 175 19.96 15.70 0.39
N ARG A 176 19.22 14.60 0.55
CA ARG A 176 19.43 13.37 -0.24
C ARG A 176 19.09 13.55 -1.71
N VAL A 177 18.01 14.25 -2.03
CA VAL A 177 17.65 14.65 -3.40
C VAL A 177 18.75 15.51 -4.02
N SER A 178 19.33 16.45 -3.26
CA SER A 178 20.42 17.29 -3.77
C SER A 178 21.66 16.48 -4.18
N GLU A 179 21.95 15.38 -3.49
CA GLU A 179 23.08 14.50 -3.79
C GLU A 179 22.86 13.65 -5.04
N LEU A 180 21.60 13.46 -5.45
CA LEU A 180 21.21 12.78 -6.69
C LEU A 180 20.95 13.76 -7.85
N PHE A 181 20.93 15.06 -7.59
CA PHE A 181 20.37 16.05 -8.53
C PHE A 181 21.10 16.11 -9.87
N ASP A 182 22.43 15.97 -9.85
CA ASP A 182 23.27 15.99 -11.05
C ASP A 182 23.08 14.74 -11.94
N GLU A 183 22.50 13.66 -11.40
CA GLU A 183 22.17 12.45 -12.14
C GLU A 183 20.81 12.54 -12.87
N LEU A 184 20.00 13.56 -12.57
CA LEU A 184 18.63 13.69 -13.07
C LEU A 184 18.58 14.40 -14.42
N SER A 185 18.01 13.73 -15.42
CA SER A 185 17.64 14.35 -16.69
C SER A 185 16.28 15.05 -16.57
N ASN A 186 16.28 16.39 -16.59
CA ASN A 186 15.10 17.27 -16.50
C ASN A 186 14.32 17.18 -15.17
N PRO A 187 14.89 17.65 -14.05
CA PRO A 187 14.23 17.61 -12.74
C PRO A 187 12.93 18.43 -12.71
N SER A 188 11.93 17.89 -12.01
CA SER A 188 10.65 18.56 -11.74
C SER A 188 10.81 19.82 -10.88
N LEU A 189 9.75 20.63 -10.77
CA LEU A 189 9.79 21.84 -9.93
C LEU A 189 10.04 21.50 -8.46
N ALA A 190 9.40 20.46 -7.92
CA ALA A 190 9.66 20.01 -6.54
C ALA A 190 11.12 19.62 -6.32
N LEU A 191 11.73 18.87 -7.25
CA LEU A 191 13.14 18.48 -7.16
C LEU A 191 14.06 19.71 -7.17
N LYS A 192 13.76 20.69 -8.02
CA LYS A 192 14.49 21.98 -8.04
C LYS A 192 14.33 22.74 -6.73
N ALA A 193 13.11 22.79 -6.19
CA ALA A 193 12.83 23.46 -4.92
C ALA A 193 13.63 22.83 -3.77
N MET A 194 13.59 21.51 -3.63
CA MET A 194 14.36 20.75 -2.63
C MET A 194 15.88 20.98 -2.79
N TYR A 195 16.39 20.98 -4.03
CA TYR A 195 17.80 21.28 -4.30
C TYR A 195 18.20 22.68 -3.84
N PHE A 196 17.40 23.70 -4.18
CA PHE A 196 17.69 25.09 -3.79
C PHE A 196 17.52 25.34 -2.29
N GLU A 197 16.56 24.67 -1.64
CA GLU A 197 16.38 24.72 -0.18
C GLU A 197 17.68 24.29 0.52
N ASN A 198 18.19 23.10 0.20
CA ASN A 198 19.45 22.61 0.77
C ASN A 198 20.67 23.45 0.35
N TYR A 199 20.71 23.99 -0.88
CA TYR A 199 21.78 24.90 -1.30
C TYR A 199 21.79 26.19 -0.46
N SER A 200 20.62 26.76 -0.16
CA SER A 200 20.51 27.96 0.65
C SER A 200 20.95 27.73 2.09
N GLU A 201 20.57 26.60 2.70
CA GLU A 201 20.97 26.26 4.07
C GLU A 201 22.49 26.09 4.21
N ARG A 202 23.17 25.52 3.21
CA ARG A 202 24.64 25.39 3.23
C ARG A 202 25.36 26.74 3.19
N ASN A 203 24.81 27.73 2.48
CA ASN A 203 25.42 29.06 2.31
C ASN A 203 25.08 30.05 3.43
N VAL A 204 24.08 29.76 4.27
CA VAL A 204 23.76 30.59 5.45
C VAL A 204 24.69 30.27 6.64
N ILE A 205 25.36 29.12 6.62
CA ILE A 205 26.24 28.63 7.71
C ILE A 205 27.73 28.86 7.40
N SER A 206 28.06 29.33 6.19
CA SER A 206 29.41 29.73 5.73
C SER A 206 29.65 31.23 5.89
#